data_AF-A0A2N0M4U1-F1
#
_entry.id   AF-A0A2N0M4U1-F1
#
_cell.length_a   1.000
_cell.length_b   1.000
_cell.length_c   1.000
_cell.angle_alpha   90.00
_cell.angle_beta   90.00
_cell.angle_gamma   90.00
#
_symmetry.space_group_name_H-M   'P 1'
#
loop_
_entity.id
_entity.type
_entity.pdbx_description
1 polymer ?
#
loop_
_entity_poly.entity_id
_entity_poly.type
_entity_poly.pdbx_seq_one_letter_code
_entity_poly.pdbx_strand_id
1 'polypeptide(L)' 'TLEQAMQEAEDAAQRVLSGEFSIQLAPQRSYVRRLQHMLAQRYNLASTSKGRDPARAVLLYKP' A
#
# COMPACT_ATOMS: atom_id res chain seq x y z
N THR A 1 7.96 7.83 9.22
CA THR A 1 8.84 8.51 8.25
C THR A 1 8.53 8.00 6.84
N LEU A 2 9.16 8.54 5.79
CA LEU A 2 9.02 7.97 4.43
C LEU A 2 9.48 6.51 4.39
N GLU A 3 10.63 6.21 5.00
CA GLU A 3 11.21 4.87 5.07
C GLU A 3 10.24 3.87 5.72
N GLN A 4 9.71 4.17 6.91
CA GLN A 4 8.74 3.30 7.59
C GLN A 4 7.49 3.04 6.75
N ALA A 5 7.00 4.05 6.04
CA ALA A 5 5.80 3.92 5.20
C ALA A 5 6.04 3.07 3.94
N MET A 6 7.27 3.06 3.43
CA MET A 6 7.67 2.21 2.31
C MET A 6 7.96 0.78 2.76
N GLN A 7 8.58 0.60 3.93
CA GLN A 7 8.78 -0.71 4.55
C GLN A 7 7.43 -1.40 4.81
N GLU A 8 6.46 -0.68 5.40
CA GLU A 8 5.11 -1.20 5.63
C GLU A 8 4.46 -1.67 4.32
N ALA A 9 4.62 -0.91 3.23
CA ALA A 9 4.06 -1.25 1.93
C ALA A 9 4.72 -2.49 1.32
N GLU A 10 6.03 -2.66 1.52
CA GLU A 10 6.77 -3.84 1.06
C GLU A 10 6.37 -5.09 1.85
N ASP A 11 6.30 -4.99 3.17
CA ASP A 11 5.85 -6.09 4.04
C ASP A 11 4.41 -6.50 3.72
N ALA A 12 3.53 -5.52 3.50
CA ALA A 12 2.15 -5.77 3.10
C ALA A 12 2.06 -6.44 1.73
N ALA A 13 2.88 -6.02 0.75
CA ALA A 13 2.92 -6.66 -0.55
C ALA A 13 3.34 -8.13 -0.46
N GLN A 14 4.37 -8.45 0.34
CA GLN A 14 4.82 -9.82 0.55
C GLN A 14 3.74 -10.69 1.19
N ARG A 15 3.01 -10.17 2.17
CA ARG A 15 1.92 -10.88 2.84
C ARG A 15 0.75 -11.15 1.90
N VAL A 16 0.36 -10.18 1.06
CA VAL A 16 -0.65 -10.38 0.02
C VAL A 16 -0.21 -11.45 -0.98
N LEU A 17 1.04 -11.40 -1.45
CA LEU A 17 1.61 -12.43 -2.33
C LEU A 17 1.58 -13.81 -1.70
N SER A 18 1.86 -13.90 -0.39
CA SER A 18 1.86 -15.12 0.42
C SER A 18 0.46 -15.70 0.70
N GLY A 19 -0.61 -14.99 0.31
CA GLY A 19 -1.97 -15.52 0.36
C GLY A 19 -2.98 -14.65 1.11
N GLU A 20 -2.58 -13.54 1.71
CA GLU A 20 -3.55 -12.60 2.27
C GLU A 20 -4.37 -11.94 1.16
N PHE A 21 -5.68 -11.81 1.37
CA PHE A 21 -6.59 -11.27 0.37
C PHE A 21 -6.32 -9.79 0.09
N SER A 22 -6.18 -8.99 1.16
CA SER A 22 -5.90 -7.56 1.07
C SER A 22 -5.33 -7.02 2.37
N ILE A 23 -4.48 -5.99 2.29
CA ILE A 23 -3.92 -5.29 3.45
C ILE A 23 -4.07 -3.79 3.27
N GLN A 24 -4.66 -3.14 4.27
CA GLN A 24 -4.74 -1.68 4.34
C GLN A 24 -3.53 -1.14 5.08
N LEU A 25 -2.79 -0.24 4.44
CA LEU A 25 -1.64 0.44 5.03
C LEU A 25 -2.08 1.55 5.99
N ALA A 26 -1.14 2.10 6.74
CA ALA A 26 -1.34 3.33 7.50
C ALA A 26 -1.69 4.52 6.56
N PRO A 27 -2.49 5.49 7.04
CA PRO A 27 -2.71 6.73 6.31
C PRO A 27 -1.39 7.46 6.02
N GLN A 28 -1.23 7.89 4.77
CA GLN A 28 -0.03 8.57 4.30
C GLN A 28 -0.38 9.74 3.40
N ARG A 29 0.48 10.77 3.33
CA ARG A 29 0.31 11.90 2.40
C ARG A 29 0.34 11.45 0.93
N SER A 30 -0.26 12.25 0.05
CA SER A 30 -0.40 11.95 -1.38
C SER A 30 0.90 11.48 -2.08
N TYR A 31 2.03 12.15 -1.79
CA TYR A 31 3.34 11.77 -2.34
C TYR A 31 3.74 10.33 -1.99
N VAL A 32 3.54 9.93 -0.72
CA VAL A 32 3.90 8.60 -0.24
C VAL A 32 2.95 7.55 -0.82
N ARG A 33 1.64 7.83 -0.86
CA ARG A 33 0.66 6.91 -1.50
C ARG A 33 1.00 6.64 -2.97
N ARG A 34 1.49 7.65 -3.70
CA ARG A 34 1.97 7.47 -5.09
C ARG A 34 3.12 6.47 -5.16
N LEU A 35 4.09 6.56 -4.24
CA LEU A 35 5.20 5.59 -4.17
C LEU A 35 4.69 4.17 -3.83
N GLN A 36 3.75 4.07 -2.89
CA GLN A 36 3.14 2.80 -2.51
C GLN A 36 2.35 2.16 -3.67
N HIS A 37 1.64 2.96 -4.47
CA HIS A 37 0.98 2.48 -5.70
C HIS A 37 2.00 1.96 -6.73
N MET A 38 3.12 2.68 -6.94
CA MET A 38 4.19 2.20 -7.83
C MET A 38 4.84 0.91 -7.32
N LEU A 39 4.98 0.76 -6.00
CA LEU A 39 5.46 -0.48 -5.39
C LEU A 39 4.50 -1.64 -5.67
N ALA A 40 3.19 -1.43 -5.46
CA ALA A 40 2.17 -2.43 -5.75
C ALA A 40 2.24 -2.92 -7.21
N GLN A 41 2.39 -1.99 -8.16
CA GLN A 41 2.57 -2.31 -9.58
C GLN A 41 3.80 -3.18 -9.84
N ARG A 42 4.93 -2.91 -9.17
CA ARG A 42 6.16 -3.73 -9.29
C ARG A 42 5.99 -5.16 -8.78
N TYR A 43 5.13 -5.37 -7.79
CA TYR A 43 4.77 -6.68 -7.26
C TYR A 43 3.59 -7.35 -7.99
N ASN A 44 3.12 -6.77 -9.11
CA ASN A 44 1.95 -7.24 -9.83
C ASN A 44 0.68 -7.30 -8.96
N LEU A 45 0.58 -6.42 -7.97
CA LEU A 45 -0.59 -6.28 -7.09
C LEU A 45 -1.49 -5.13 -7.55
N ALA A 46 -2.79 -5.31 -7.32
CA ALA A 46 -3.75 -4.23 -7.44
C ALA A 46 -3.70 -3.33 -6.20
N SER A 47 -4.00 -2.05 -6.39
CA SER A 47 -4.01 -1.08 -5.29
C SER A 47 -5.09 -0.01 -5.47
N THR A 48 -5.64 0.46 -4.35
CA THR A 48 -6.62 1.55 -4.34
C THR A 48 -6.48 2.40 -3.09
N SER A 49 -6.76 3.70 -3.19
CA SER A 49 -6.76 4.57 -2.01
C SER A 49 -8.15 4.60 -1.36
N LYS A 50 -8.23 4.37 -0.04
CA LYS A 50 -9.46 4.41 0.77
C LYS A 50 -9.40 5.53 1.81
N GLY A 51 -10.55 6.10 2.13
CA GLY A 51 -10.68 7.20 3.10
C GLY A 51 -10.54 8.61 2.50
N ARG A 52 -10.56 9.62 3.39
CA ARG A 52 -10.39 11.05 3.06
C ARG A 52 -9.17 11.57 3.79
N ASP A 53 -8.44 12.52 3.19
CA ASP A 53 -7.28 13.12 3.84
C ASP A 53 -7.70 13.76 5.19
N PRO A 54 -6.89 13.62 6.27
CA PRO A 54 -5.57 12.98 6.32
C PRO A 54 -5.60 11.46 6.55
N ALA A 55 -6.77 10.87 6.82
CA ALA A 55 -6.94 9.44 7.10
C ALA A 55 -6.95 8.55 5.82
N ARG A 56 -6.51 9.08 4.68
CA ARG A 56 -6.50 8.36 3.40
C ARG A 56 -5.28 7.46 3.29
N ALA A 57 -5.52 6.19 3.00
CA ALA A 57 -4.52 5.12 2.97
C ALA A 57 -4.61 4.28 1.69
N VAL A 58 -3.55 3.57 1.35
CA VAL A 58 -3.55 2.60 0.24
C VAL A 58 -3.96 1.22 0.78
N LEU A 59 -4.82 0.54 0.02
CA LEU A 59 -5.17 -0.87 0.18
C LEU A 59 -4.47 -1.65 -0.94
N LEU A 60 -3.70 -2.66 -0.58
CA LEU A 60 -3.07 -3.63 -1.49
C LEU A 60 -3.90 -4.90 -1.52
N TYR A 61 -4.06 -5.51 -2.68
CA TYR A 61 -4.82 -6.76 -2.85
C TYR A 61 -4.39 -7.50 -4.12
N LYS A 62 -4.63 -8.81 -4.18
CA LYS A 62 -4.48 -9.56 -5.43
C LYS A 62 -5.60 -9.13 -6.40
N PRO A 63 -5.28 -8.90 -7.69
CA PRO A 63 -6.28 -8.58 -8.71
C PRO A 63 -7.35 -9.66 -8.86
#